data_AF-A0A8J6GTR1-F1
#
_entry.id   AF-A0A8J6GTR1-F1
#
_cell.length_a   1.000
_cell.length_b   1.000
_cell.length_c   1.000
_cell.angle_alpha   90.00
_cell.angle_beta   90.00
_cell.angle_gamma   90.00
#
_symmetry.space_group_name_H-M   'P 1'
#
loop_
_entity.id
_entity.type
_entity.pdbx_description
1 polymer ?
#
loop_
_entity_poly.entity_id
_entity_poly.type
_entity_poly.pdbx_seq_one_letter_code
_entity_poly.pdbx_strand_id
1 'polypeptide(L)'
;MYSKLSDQERVALLDIMIAKLVGDEQLTKDDISIFLRHAELIANSFVDQCRNVLKLVSEPQTEDKEALATIRLLDVLCEMTSHTELLGYLQVFPDLMERVIDVLRVIHVVGKDTTNIFSPSDSLKAEGDIEHMTEGFKSHLIRLIGNLCYKNKENQDKVNELDGIPLILDSSNIDDNNPFMMQWVVYAVRNLTEDNSQNQDFIAKMEEQGLADASLLKKMGFEVEKIGEKLILKSNNDIPPP
;
A
#
# COMPACT_ATOMS: atom_id res chain seq x y z
N MET A 1 12.79 -12.97 21.20
CA MET A 1 12.95 -14.26 20.48
C MET A 1 13.14 -14.00 18.99
N TYR A 2 12.27 -13.20 18.37
CA TYR A 2 12.34 -12.81 16.95
C TYR A 2 13.67 -12.17 16.51
N SER A 3 14.23 -11.26 17.31
CA SER A 3 15.54 -10.62 17.02
C SER A 3 16.74 -11.59 16.99
N LYS A 4 16.59 -12.80 17.55
CA LYS A 4 17.64 -13.84 17.56
C LYS A 4 17.54 -14.82 16.38
N LEU A 5 16.42 -14.79 15.65
CA LEU A 5 16.22 -15.61 14.46
C LEU A 5 17.01 -15.01 13.28
N SER A 6 17.48 -15.89 12.40
CA SER A 6 17.94 -15.50 11.06
C SER A 6 16.78 -14.96 10.21
N ASP A 7 17.08 -14.21 9.15
CA ASP A 7 16.03 -13.63 8.30
C ASP A 7 15.16 -14.70 7.63
N GLN A 8 15.75 -15.83 7.26
CA GLN A 8 14.99 -16.97 6.73
C GLN A 8 14.03 -17.57 7.77
N GLU A 9 14.45 -17.71 9.03
CA GLU A 9 13.58 -18.18 10.11
C GLU A 9 12.48 -17.16 10.44
N ARG A 10 12.77 -15.86 10.32
CA ARG A 10 11.77 -14.79 10.49
C ARG A 10 10.70 -14.89 9.40
N VAL A 11 11.09 -15.01 8.14
CA VAL A 11 10.16 -15.18 7.01
C VAL A 11 9.27 -16.41 7.24
N ALA A 12 9.85 -17.57 7.55
CA ALA A 12 9.09 -18.79 7.77
C ALA A 12 8.09 -18.68 8.94
N LEU A 13 8.48 -18.02 10.04
CA LEU A 13 7.58 -17.76 11.17
C LEU A 13 6.41 -16.87 10.75
N LEU A 14 6.68 -15.80 10.00
CA LEU A 14 5.64 -14.88 9.53
C LEU A 14 4.69 -15.56 8.53
N ASP A 15 5.21 -16.39 7.62
CA ASP A 15 4.38 -17.18 6.70
C ASP A 15 3.42 -18.11 7.46
N ILE A 16 3.88 -18.74 8.54
CA ILE A 16 3.02 -19.57 9.41
C ILE A 16 1.95 -18.71 10.09
N MET A 17 2.30 -17.51 10.56
CA MET A 17 1.33 -16.58 11.16
C MET A 17 0.27 -16.15 10.14
N ILE A 18 0.68 -15.79 8.92
CA ILE A 18 -0.23 -15.42 7.82
C ILE A 18 -1.17 -16.59 7.52
N ALA A 19 -0.64 -17.79 7.31
CA ALA A 19 -1.43 -18.97 7.01
C ALA A 19 -2.49 -19.26 8.09
N LYS A 20 -2.15 -19.04 9.37
CA LYS A 20 -3.09 -19.20 10.48
C LYS A 20 -4.14 -18.08 10.56
N LEU A 21 -3.79 -16.85 10.19
CA LEU A 21 -4.71 -15.70 10.21
C LEU A 21 -5.67 -15.66 9.01
N VAL A 22 -5.23 -16.18 7.86
CA VAL A 22 -6.00 -16.22 6.59
C VAL A 22 -6.91 -17.44 6.50
N GLY A 23 -6.60 -18.51 7.24
CA GLY A 23 -7.34 -19.77 7.17
C GLY A 23 -8.85 -19.62 7.36
N ASP A 24 -9.63 -20.50 6.71
CA ASP A 24 -11.10 -20.47 6.73
C ASP A 24 -11.71 -20.72 8.12
N GLU A 25 -10.91 -21.25 9.06
CA GLU A 25 -11.32 -21.50 10.44
C GLU A 25 -11.28 -20.20 11.26
N GLN A 26 -12.38 -19.88 11.95
CA GLN A 26 -12.39 -18.76 12.90
C GLN A 26 -11.33 -18.98 13.98
N LEU A 27 -10.60 -17.90 14.29
CA LEU A 27 -9.60 -17.92 15.36
C LEU A 27 -10.27 -18.27 16.68
N THR A 28 -9.68 -19.25 17.38
CA THR A 28 -10.11 -19.58 18.75
C THR A 28 -9.70 -18.46 19.72
N LYS A 29 -10.29 -18.44 20.93
CA LYS A 29 -9.87 -17.49 21.97
C LYS A 29 -8.40 -17.62 22.35
N ASP A 30 -7.86 -18.85 22.30
CA ASP A 30 -6.46 -19.12 22.58
C ASP A 30 -5.58 -18.56 21.44
N ASP A 31 -6.00 -18.72 20.18
CA ASP A 31 -5.32 -18.12 19.03
C ASP A 31 -5.26 -16.59 19.16
N ILE A 32 -6.40 -15.94 19.45
CA ILE A 32 -6.47 -14.48 19.65
C ILE A 32 -5.52 -14.04 20.76
N SER A 33 -5.52 -14.75 21.90
CA SER A 33 -4.61 -14.47 23.02
C SER A 33 -3.14 -14.60 22.62
N ILE A 34 -2.80 -15.60 21.80
CA ILE A 34 -1.45 -15.77 21.26
C ILE A 34 -1.10 -14.60 20.35
N PHE A 35 -1.96 -14.22 19.40
CA PHE A 35 -1.69 -13.12 18.48
C PHE A 35 -1.56 -11.77 19.22
N LEU A 36 -2.40 -11.50 20.22
CA LEU A 36 -2.26 -10.30 21.05
C LEU A 36 -0.91 -10.24 21.77
N ARG A 37 -0.40 -11.37 22.28
CA ARG A 37 0.92 -11.43 22.92
C ARG A 37 2.08 -11.14 21.96
N HIS A 38 1.87 -11.39 20.67
CA HIS A 38 2.88 -11.16 19.63
C HIS A 38 2.67 -9.86 18.85
N ALA A 39 1.50 -9.20 18.98
CA ALA A 39 1.15 -7.98 18.26
C ALA A 39 2.19 -6.87 18.47
N GLU A 40 2.62 -6.66 19.72
CA GLU A 40 3.66 -5.68 20.06
C GLU A 40 4.95 -5.93 19.30
N LEU A 41 5.38 -7.20 19.26
CA LEU A 41 6.61 -7.60 18.61
C LEU A 41 6.53 -7.36 17.10
N ILE A 42 5.42 -7.75 16.47
CA ILE A 42 5.22 -7.61 15.03
C ILE A 42 5.18 -6.12 14.65
N ALA A 43 4.38 -5.33 15.36
CA ALA A 43 4.24 -3.91 15.09
C ALA A 43 5.55 -3.15 15.32
N ASN A 44 6.27 -3.39 16.43
CA ASN A 44 7.60 -2.79 16.65
C ASN A 44 8.60 -3.21 15.57
N SER A 45 8.64 -4.50 15.21
CA SER A 45 9.57 -4.97 14.18
C SER A 45 9.30 -4.29 12.84
N PHE A 46 8.03 -4.11 12.47
CA PHE A 46 7.67 -3.38 11.26
C PHE A 46 8.07 -1.90 11.37
N VAL A 47 7.71 -1.22 12.46
CA VAL A 47 8.06 0.19 12.70
C VAL A 47 9.56 0.43 12.54
N ASP A 48 10.39 -0.45 13.10
CA ASP A 48 11.85 -0.35 13.07
C ASP A 48 12.45 -0.66 11.69
N GLN A 49 11.85 -1.59 10.94
CA GLN A 49 12.49 -2.21 9.77
C GLN A 49 11.80 -1.88 8.44
N CYS A 50 10.65 -1.20 8.44
CA CYS A 50 9.82 -0.94 7.27
C CYS A 50 10.55 -0.32 6.06
N ARG A 51 11.65 0.40 6.30
CA ARG A 51 12.49 1.00 5.25
C ARG A 51 13.44 0.04 4.55
N ASN A 52 13.65 -1.18 5.07
CA ASN A 52 14.51 -2.18 4.44
C ASN A 52 14.05 -2.57 3.03
N VAL A 53 12.76 -2.46 2.75
CA VAL A 53 12.19 -2.69 1.42
C VAL A 53 12.79 -1.77 0.35
N LEU A 54 13.35 -0.61 0.71
CA LEU A 54 13.97 0.33 -0.22
C LEU A 54 15.30 -0.18 -0.79
N LYS A 55 15.96 -1.15 -0.14
CA LYS A 55 17.19 -1.78 -0.65
C LYS A 55 16.96 -2.43 -2.02
N LEU A 56 15.75 -2.93 -2.23
CA LEU A 56 15.34 -3.59 -3.46
C LEU A 56 15.34 -2.67 -4.68
N VAL A 57 15.29 -1.34 -4.49
CA VAL A 57 15.41 -0.36 -5.58
C VAL A 57 16.79 -0.45 -6.24
N SER A 58 17.83 -0.69 -5.44
CA SER A 58 19.22 -0.78 -5.94
C SER A 58 19.58 -2.19 -6.39
N GLU A 59 19.01 -3.22 -5.76
CA GLU A 59 19.33 -4.63 -6.00
C GLU A 59 18.04 -5.46 -6.24
N PRO A 60 17.35 -5.28 -7.37
CA PRO A 60 16.01 -5.84 -7.58
C PRO A 60 15.97 -7.36 -7.82
N GLN A 61 17.13 -8.01 -8.01
CA GLN A 61 17.25 -9.44 -8.33
C GLN A 61 17.81 -10.28 -7.16
N THR A 62 18.05 -9.65 -6.01
CA THR A 62 18.50 -10.36 -4.82
C THR A 62 17.29 -10.81 -4.00
N GLU A 63 17.25 -12.08 -3.60
CA GLU A 63 16.34 -12.58 -2.56
C GLU A 63 16.75 -12.00 -1.18
N ASP A 64 16.63 -10.68 -1.02
CA ASP A 64 16.92 -10.00 0.24
C ASP A 64 15.89 -10.46 1.28
N LYS A 65 16.30 -11.40 2.13
CA LYS A 65 15.46 -12.00 3.16
C LYS A 65 15.04 -11.00 4.22
N GLU A 66 15.80 -9.92 4.42
CA GLU A 66 15.46 -8.85 5.37
C GLU A 66 14.33 -7.98 4.82
N ALA A 67 14.39 -7.63 3.53
CA ALA A 67 13.30 -6.97 2.84
C ALA A 67 12.05 -7.87 2.78
N LEU A 68 12.21 -9.17 2.49
CA LEU A 68 11.11 -10.14 2.49
C LEU A 68 10.46 -10.27 3.86
N ALA A 69 11.26 -10.34 4.94
CA ALA A 69 10.73 -10.34 6.31
C ALA A 69 9.91 -9.06 6.60
N THR A 70 10.37 -7.91 6.09
CA THR A 70 9.65 -6.63 6.21
C THR A 70 8.30 -6.65 5.50
N ILE A 71 8.24 -7.22 4.29
CA ILE A 71 7.00 -7.39 3.53
C ILE A 71 6.05 -8.32 4.27
N ARG A 72 6.56 -9.45 4.79
CA ARG A 72 5.76 -10.40 5.57
C ARG A 72 5.27 -9.84 6.90
N LEU A 73 6.02 -8.93 7.53
CA LEU A 73 5.53 -8.19 8.70
C LEU A 73 4.31 -7.34 8.36
N LEU A 74 4.33 -6.63 7.22
CA LEU A 74 3.18 -5.88 6.73
C LEU A 74 1.99 -6.79 6.45
N ASP A 75 2.22 -7.94 5.82
CA ASP A 75 1.17 -8.93 5.53
C ASP A 75 0.51 -9.41 6.83
N VAL A 76 1.29 -9.80 7.84
CA VAL A 76 0.77 -10.18 9.17
C VAL A 76 -0.04 -9.03 9.78
N LEU A 77 0.43 -7.78 9.72
CA LEU A 77 -0.32 -6.63 10.24
C LEU A 77 -1.64 -6.42 9.51
N CYS A 78 -1.67 -6.58 8.18
CA CYS A 78 -2.90 -6.50 7.40
C CYS A 78 -3.90 -7.57 7.81
N GLU A 79 -3.43 -8.80 8.01
CA GLU A 79 -4.29 -9.90 8.46
C GLU A 79 -4.78 -9.69 9.89
N MET A 80 -3.89 -9.36 10.83
CA MET A 80 -4.27 -9.07 12.21
C MET A 80 -5.31 -7.94 12.29
N THR A 81 -5.13 -6.85 11.54
CA THR A 81 -6.07 -5.72 11.53
C THR A 81 -7.39 -6.00 10.81
N SER A 82 -7.48 -7.13 10.11
CA SER A 82 -8.75 -7.62 9.53
C SER A 82 -9.60 -8.39 10.55
N HIS A 83 -9.03 -8.75 11.71
CA HIS A 83 -9.74 -9.37 12.85
C HIS A 83 -10.10 -8.30 13.90
N THR A 84 -11.38 -8.16 14.22
CA THR A 84 -11.89 -7.06 15.08
C THR A 84 -11.31 -7.12 16.50
N GLU A 85 -11.03 -8.32 17.00
CA GLU A 85 -10.47 -8.58 18.32
C GLU A 85 -9.01 -8.15 18.46
N LEU A 86 -8.26 -8.11 17.34
CA LEU A 86 -6.86 -7.70 17.29
C LEU A 86 -6.72 -6.22 16.87
N LEU A 87 -7.67 -5.73 16.06
CA LEU A 87 -7.66 -4.39 15.48
C LEU A 87 -7.47 -3.29 16.54
N GLY A 88 -8.28 -3.32 17.61
CA GLY A 88 -8.26 -2.24 18.61
C GLY A 88 -6.90 -2.02 19.28
N TYR A 89 -6.11 -3.09 19.45
CA TYR A 89 -4.74 -2.99 19.96
C TYR A 89 -3.82 -2.29 18.97
N LEU A 90 -3.89 -2.65 17.68
CA LEU A 90 -3.04 -2.10 16.63
C LEU A 90 -3.41 -0.66 16.25
N GLN A 91 -4.69 -0.28 16.41
CA GLN A 91 -5.16 1.08 16.16
C GLN A 91 -4.51 2.13 17.06
N VAL A 92 -4.11 1.75 18.27
CA VAL A 92 -3.46 2.65 19.24
C VAL A 92 -1.97 2.37 19.38
N PHE A 93 -1.41 1.54 18.49
CA PHE A 93 -0.01 1.18 18.57
C PHE A 93 0.88 2.38 18.21
N PRO A 94 1.82 2.79 19.08
CA PRO A 94 2.65 3.97 18.83
C PRO A 94 3.39 3.92 17.50
N ASP A 95 3.43 5.05 16.81
CA ASP A 95 4.18 5.28 15.57
C ASP A 95 3.80 4.41 14.35
N LEU A 96 2.91 3.41 14.51
CA LEU A 96 2.56 2.50 13.42
C LEU A 96 1.95 3.25 12.24
N MET A 97 0.96 4.12 12.49
CA MET A 97 0.30 4.90 11.43
C MET A 97 1.31 5.81 10.72
N GLU A 98 2.11 6.56 11.49
CA GLU A 98 3.15 7.45 10.98
C GLU A 98 4.15 6.70 10.10
N ARG A 99 4.64 5.54 10.55
CA ARG A 99 5.60 4.75 9.78
C ARG A 99 5.00 4.20 8.50
N VAL A 100 3.77 3.70 8.53
CA VAL A 100 3.09 3.17 7.32
C VAL A 100 2.91 4.27 6.27
N ILE A 101 2.48 5.47 6.67
CA ILE A 101 2.34 6.63 5.77
C ILE A 101 3.70 7.08 5.23
N ASP A 102 4.72 7.16 6.08
CA ASP A 102 6.06 7.57 5.66
C ASP A 102 6.65 6.63 4.61
N VAL A 103 6.50 5.31 4.80
CA VAL A 103 6.97 4.31 3.84
C VAL A 103 6.18 4.41 2.54
N LEU A 104 4.84 4.51 2.62
CA LEU A 104 3.99 4.71 1.45
C LEU A 104 4.45 5.93 0.64
N ARG A 105 4.76 7.04 1.32
CA ARG A 105 5.24 8.27 0.69
C ARG A 105 6.57 8.05 -0.03
N VAL A 106 7.54 7.45 0.65
CA VAL A 106 8.87 7.22 0.08
C VAL A 106 8.79 6.30 -1.13
N ILE A 107 8.08 5.16 -1.05
CA ILE A 107 7.96 4.25 -2.20
C ILE A 107 7.16 4.89 -3.34
N HIS A 108 6.17 5.75 -3.04
CA HIS A 108 5.38 6.43 -4.04
C HIS A 108 6.24 7.44 -4.82
N VAL A 109 7.05 8.24 -4.12
CA VAL A 109 8.00 9.19 -4.74
C VAL A 109 9.04 8.43 -5.57
N VAL A 110 9.68 7.42 -4.98
CA VAL A 110 10.70 6.61 -5.67
C VAL A 110 10.13 5.94 -6.92
N GLY A 111 8.92 5.39 -6.85
CA GLY A 111 8.25 4.74 -7.97
C GLY A 111 7.90 5.69 -9.13
N LYS A 112 7.71 6.99 -8.85
CA LYS A 112 7.45 8.04 -9.85
C LYS A 112 8.72 8.66 -10.44
N ASP A 113 9.79 8.77 -9.65
CA ASP A 113 11.01 9.48 -10.05
C ASP A 113 11.83 8.74 -11.12
N THR A 114 11.98 7.42 -10.96
CA THR A 114 12.80 6.58 -11.85
C THR A 114 12.12 5.24 -12.06
N THR A 115 12.28 4.61 -13.23
CA THR A 115 11.74 3.26 -13.47
C THR A 115 12.45 2.25 -12.56
N ASN A 116 11.70 1.68 -11.62
CA ASN A 116 12.17 0.67 -10.66
C ASN A 116 11.03 -0.28 -10.25
N ILE A 117 11.27 -1.13 -9.25
CA ILE A 117 10.33 -2.15 -8.77
C ILE A 117 9.03 -1.60 -8.15
N PHE A 118 9.01 -0.33 -7.74
CA PHE A 118 7.83 0.35 -7.20
C PHE A 118 7.14 1.23 -8.24
N SER A 119 7.66 1.27 -9.47
CA SER A 119 6.99 1.95 -10.58
C SER A 119 5.74 1.16 -10.99
N PRO A 120 4.61 1.84 -11.27
CA PRO A 120 3.44 1.18 -11.84
C PRO A 120 3.79 0.45 -13.14
N SER A 121 3.23 -0.73 -13.35
CA SER A 121 3.30 -1.43 -14.64
C SER A 121 2.04 -1.16 -15.46
N ASP A 122 2.23 -0.71 -16.71
CA ASP A 122 1.16 -0.51 -17.70
C ASP A 122 1.09 -1.64 -18.75
N SER A 123 1.92 -2.68 -18.59
CA SER A 123 1.99 -3.81 -19.50
C SER A 123 1.25 -5.01 -18.94
N LEU A 124 0.14 -5.38 -19.59
CA LEU A 124 -0.54 -6.67 -19.46
C LEU A 124 0.47 -7.78 -19.78
N LYS A 125 1.27 -8.19 -18.79
CA LYS A 125 2.15 -9.36 -18.95
C LYS A 125 1.24 -10.57 -19.04
N ALA A 126 1.18 -11.17 -20.22
CA ALA A 126 0.58 -12.47 -20.42
C ALA A 126 1.39 -13.49 -19.61
N GLU A 127 0.74 -14.09 -18.61
CA GLU A 127 1.08 -15.35 -17.94
C GLU A 127 2.55 -15.61 -17.55
N GLY A 128 2.82 -15.65 -16.24
CA GLY A 128 3.75 -16.63 -15.67
C GLY A 128 5.16 -16.17 -15.26
N ASP A 129 5.48 -14.88 -15.34
CA ASP A 129 6.83 -14.41 -14.99
C ASP A 129 6.88 -13.84 -13.57
N ILE A 130 7.35 -14.69 -12.64
CA ILE A 130 7.92 -14.39 -11.30
C ILE A 130 7.11 -13.39 -10.47
N GLU A 131 6.39 -13.87 -9.43
CA GLU A 131 5.90 -13.02 -8.34
C GLU A 131 7.03 -12.08 -7.90
N HIS A 132 6.90 -10.80 -8.26
CA HIS A 132 7.89 -9.82 -7.86
C HIS A 132 7.76 -9.68 -6.35
N MET A 133 8.87 -9.76 -5.62
CA MET A 133 8.87 -9.77 -4.16
C MET A 133 8.08 -8.61 -3.53
N THR A 134 7.95 -7.48 -4.25
CA THR A 134 7.22 -6.27 -3.86
C THR A 134 5.80 -6.17 -4.39
N GLU A 135 5.33 -7.15 -5.16
CA GLU A 135 3.95 -7.23 -5.64
C GLU A 135 2.99 -7.12 -4.45
N GLY A 136 2.00 -6.24 -4.56
CA GLY A 136 1.06 -5.99 -3.47
C GLY A 136 1.59 -5.14 -2.30
N PHE A 137 2.90 -4.89 -2.13
CA PHE A 137 3.43 -4.19 -0.96
C PHE A 137 2.83 -2.79 -0.77
N LYS A 138 2.83 -1.98 -1.83
CA LYS A 138 2.18 -0.65 -1.80
C LYS A 138 0.70 -0.75 -1.49
N SER A 139 0.03 -1.76 -2.05
CA SER A 139 -1.38 -2.02 -1.80
C SER A 139 -1.69 -2.41 -0.37
N HIS A 140 -0.82 -3.20 0.26
CA HIS A 140 -0.94 -3.62 1.64
C HIS A 140 -0.68 -2.47 2.62
N LEU A 141 0.19 -1.50 2.28
CA LEU A 141 0.32 -0.27 3.08
C LEU A 141 -1.01 0.51 3.10
N ILE A 142 -1.65 0.67 1.93
CA ILE A 142 -2.96 1.35 1.83
C ILE A 142 -4.04 0.55 2.56
N ARG A 143 -4.06 -0.79 2.43
CA ARG A 143 -4.95 -1.69 3.19
C ARG A 143 -4.78 -1.48 4.69
N LEU A 144 -3.54 -1.48 5.20
CA LEU A 144 -3.26 -1.31 6.62
C LEU A 144 -3.74 0.06 7.12
N ILE A 145 -3.49 1.15 6.38
CA ILE A 145 -4.02 2.48 6.72
C ILE A 145 -5.54 2.45 6.80
N GLY A 146 -6.20 1.85 5.80
CA GLY A 146 -7.65 1.70 5.76
C GLY A 146 -8.18 0.94 6.97
N ASN A 147 -7.57 -0.19 7.33
CA ASN A 147 -7.96 -0.99 8.49
C ASN A 147 -7.81 -0.19 9.79
N LEU A 148 -6.66 0.47 9.98
CA LEU A 148 -6.39 1.27 11.19
C LEU A 148 -7.35 2.46 11.35
N CYS A 149 -7.90 2.99 10.25
CA CYS A 149 -8.90 4.06 10.27
C CYS A 149 -10.34 3.58 10.54
N TYR A 150 -10.62 2.28 10.44
CA TYR A 150 -11.97 1.76 10.60
C TYR A 150 -12.56 2.11 11.96
N LYS A 151 -13.60 2.95 11.97
CA LYS A 151 -14.27 3.47 13.18
C LYS A 151 -13.32 4.10 14.22
N ASN A 152 -12.19 4.64 13.77
CA ASN A 152 -11.20 5.25 14.65
C ASN A 152 -10.89 6.69 14.19
N LYS A 153 -11.59 7.65 14.82
CA LYS A 153 -11.50 9.08 14.48
C LYS A 153 -10.09 9.65 14.63
N GLU A 154 -9.35 9.20 15.64
CA GLU A 154 -7.98 9.64 15.91
C GLU A 154 -7.06 9.27 14.73
N ASN A 155 -7.11 8.02 14.27
CA ASN A 155 -6.35 7.57 13.11
C ASN A 155 -6.81 8.23 11.81
N GLN A 156 -8.11 8.45 11.62
CA GLN A 156 -8.64 9.17 10.46
C GLN A 156 -8.11 10.60 10.39
N ASP A 157 -8.06 11.30 11.52
CA ASP A 157 -7.56 12.67 11.60
C ASP A 157 -6.05 12.71 11.43
N LYS A 158 -5.34 11.75 12.03
CA LYS A 158 -3.90 11.58 11.88
C LYS A 158 -3.49 11.41 10.43
N VAL A 159 -4.21 10.61 9.65
CA VAL A 159 -3.94 10.44 8.21
C VAL A 159 -4.12 11.76 7.46
N ASN A 160 -5.10 12.59 7.83
CA ASN A 160 -5.29 13.90 7.23
C ASN A 160 -4.16 14.87 7.60
N GLU A 161 -3.80 14.95 8.89
CA GLU A 161 -2.71 15.78 9.40
C GLU A 161 -1.34 15.46 8.78
N LEU A 162 -1.14 14.20 8.37
CA LEU A 162 0.08 13.73 7.74
C LEU A 162 0.03 13.80 6.21
N ASP A 163 -0.90 14.54 5.60
CA ASP A 163 -1.09 14.60 4.14
C ASP A 163 -1.21 13.21 3.49
N GLY A 164 -1.82 12.26 4.21
CA GLY A 164 -2.00 10.88 3.76
C GLY A 164 -3.19 10.73 2.81
N ILE A 165 -4.25 11.55 2.97
CA ILE A 165 -5.42 11.49 2.08
C ILE A 165 -5.05 11.75 0.61
N PRO A 166 -4.34 12.85 0.26
CA PRO A 166 -3.92 13.08 -1.13
C PRO A 166 -3.00 11.98 -1.65
N LEU A 167 -2.09 11.46 -0.82
CA LEU A 167 -1.15 10.39 -1.18
C LEU A 167 -1.87 9.07 -1.52
N ILE A 168 -2.91 8.71 -0.76
CA ILE A 168 -3.74 7.54 -1.02
C ILE A 168 -4.53 7.71 -2.32
N LEU A 169 -5.15 8.88 -2.52
CA LEU A 169 -5.89 9.18 -3.75
C LEU A 169 -5.00 9.16 -4.99
N ASP A 170 -3.79 9.71 -4.92
CA ASP A 170 -2.80 9.72 -6.01
C ASP A 170 -2.22 8.32 -6.31
N SER A 171 -2.47 7.34 -5.44
CA SER A 171 -2.09 5.94 -5.66
C SER A 171 -3.12 5.15 -6.48
N SER A 172 -4.22 5.76 -6.93
CA SER A 172 -5.30 5.09 -7.66
C SER A 172 -5.03 4.83 -9.16
N ASN A 173 -3.80 4.99 -9.63
CA ASN A 173 -3.46 4.74 -11.03
C ASN A 173 -3.55 3.24 -11.36
N ILE A 174 -3.74 2.92 -12.64
CA ILE A 174 -3.66 1.53 -13.12
C ILE A 174 -2.24 1.04 -12.85
N ASP A 175 -2.13 -0.14 -12.25
CA ASP A 175 -0.86 -0.78 -11.94
C ASP A 175 -1.05 -2.29 -12.02
N ASP A 176 -0.52 -2.91 -13.07
CA ASP A 176 -0.63 -4.35 -13.28
C ASP A 176 0.12 -5.16 -12.22
N ASN A 177 1.11 -4.56 -11.53
CA ASN A 177 1.77 -5.19 -10.37
C ASN A 177 0.91 -5.09 -9.09
N ASN A 178 -0.18 -4.32 -9.12
CA ASN A 178 -1.11 -4.16 -8.00
C ASN A 178 -2.54 -4.14 -8.54
N PRO A 179 -3.06 -5.26 -9.07
CA PRO A 179 -4.35 -5.31 -9.78
C PRO A 179 -5.54 -4.86 -8.92
N PHE A 180 -5.40 -4.90 -7.59
CA PHE A 180 -6.41 -4.46 -6.63
C PHE A 180 -6.15 -3.06 -6.03
N MET A 181 -5.23 -2.29 -6.60
CA MET A 181 -4.82 -1.00 -6.04
C MET A 181 -6.00 -0.04 -5.86
N MET A 182 -6.83 0.10 -6.89
CA MET A 182 -8.03 0.95 -6.85
C MET A 182 -8.99 0.52 -5.72
N GLN A 183 -9.19 -0.79 -5.53
CA GLN A 183 -10.10 -1.33 -4.53
C GLN A 183 -9.59 -1.01 -3.12
N TRP A 184 -8.28 -1.12 -2.88
CA TRP A 184 -7.69 -0.74 -1.59
C TRP A 184 -7.76 0.77 -1.34
N VAL A 185 -7.57 1.60 -2.37
CA VAL A 185 -7.76 3.06 -2.26
C VAL A 185 -9.21 3.38 -1.91
N VAL A 186 -10.18 2.82 -2.62
CA VAL A 186 -11.61 3.02 -2.33
C VAL A 186 -11.96 2.57 -0.92
N TYR A 187 -11.46 1.41 -0.49
CA TYR A 187 -11.64 0.89 0.87
C TYR A 187 -11.07 1.84 1.93
N ALA A 188 -9.83 2.30 1.75
CA ALA A 188 -9.18 3.22 2.68
C ALA A 188 -9.93 4.56 2.76
N VAL A 189 -10.32 5.14 1.61
CA VAL A 189 -11.09 6.40 1.56
C VAL A 189 -12.44 6.25 2.26
N ARG A 190 -13.13 5.11 2.08
CA ARG A 190 -14.39 4.82 2.79
C ARG A 190 -14.18 4.83 4.30
N ASN A 191 -13.12 4.21 4.81
CA ASN A 191 -12.84 4.19 6.26
C ASN A 191 -12.33 5.53 6.80
N LEU A 192 -11.61 6.30 5.98
CA LEU A 192 -11.15 7.65 6.30
C LEU A 192 -12.29 8.66 6.43
N THR A 193 -13.38 8.43 5.71
CA THR A 193 -14.51 9.35 5.62
C THR A 193 -15.73 8.88 6.42
N GLU A 194 -15.77 7.64 6.90
CA GLU A 194 -16.85 7.14 7.76
C GLU A 194 -16.95 7.99 9.03
N ASP A 195 -18.12 8.62 9.22
CA ASP A 195 -18.46 9.51 10.34
C ASP A 195 -17.44 10.65 10.59
N ASN A 196 -16.70 11.06 9.54
CA ASN A 196 -15.69 12.13 9.60
C ASN A 196 -15.96 13.23 8.57
N SER A 197 -16.78 14.20 8.95
CA SER A 197 -17.13 15.34 8.09
C SER A 197 -15.92 16.19 7.70
N GLN A 198 -14.90 16.28 8.55
CA GLN A 198 -13.69 17.05 8.24
C GLN A 198 -12.92 16.43 7.07
N ASN A 199 -12.76 15.11 7.05
CA ASN A 199 -12.11 14.42 5.94
C ASN A 199 -12.99 14.44 4.68
N GLN A 200 -14.31 14.32 4.82
CA GLN A 200 -15.25 14.48 3.69
C GLN A 200 -15.15 15.88 3.08
N ASP A 201 -15.17 16.93 3.90
CA ASP A 201 -15.06 18.32 3.46
C ASP A 201 -13.70 18.62 2.83
N PHE A 202 -12.61 18.03 3.36
CA PHE A 202 -11.28 18.15 2.79
C PHE A 202 -11.25 17.61 1.36
N ILE A 203 -11.77 16.38 1.15
CA ILE A 203 -11.83 15.77 -0.18
C ILE A 203 -12.77 16.55 -1.10
N ALA A 204 -13.92 17.01 -0.61
CA ALA A 204 -14.89 17.78 -1.40
C ALA A 204 -14.35 19.14 -1.87
N LYS A 205 -13.36 19.70 -1.16
CA LYS A 205 -12.67 20.94 -1.55
C LYS A 205 -11.48 20.72 -2.49
N MET A 206 -11.15 19.47 -2.83
CA MET A 206 -10.08 19.22 -3.80
C MET A 206 -10.53 19.68 -5.18
N GLU A 207 -9.70 20.51 -5.82
CA GLU A 207 -9.98 21.11 -7.12
C GLU A 207 -9.12 20.47 -8.21
N GLU A 208 -9.65 20.42 -9.43
CA GLU A 208 -8.92 19.93 -10.59
C GLU A 208 -7.68 20.79 -10.88
N GLN A 209 -6.49 20.18 -10.85
CA GLN A 209 -5.20 20.86 -11.09
C GLN A 209 -4.72 20.80 -12.56
N GLY A 210 -5.60 20.40 -13.49
CA GLY A 210 -5.29 20.26 -14.90
C GLY A 210 -5.17 18.82 -15.37
N LEU A 211 -4.51 18.62 -16.51
CA LEU A 211 -4.33 17.29 -17.10
C LEU A 211 -3.30 16.47 -16.32
N ALA A 212 -3.63 15.21 -16.06
CA ALA A 212 -2.66 14.21 -15.62
C ALA A 212 -1.55 14.01 -16.68
N ASP A 213 -0.47 13.33 -16.30
CA ASP A 213 0.62 13.05 -17.23
C ASP A 213 0.13 12.28 -18.46
N ALA A 214 0.17 12.94 -19.62
CA ALA A 214 -0.23 12.37 -20.90
C ALA A 214 0.95 11.72 -21.64
N SER A 215 2.07 11.46 -20.98
CA SER A 215 3.28 10.87 -21.57
C SER A 215 3.00 9.53 -22.28
N LEU A 216 2.14 8.67 -21.70
CA LEU A 216 1.72 7.41 -22.33
C LEU A 216 0.94 7.65 -23.62
N LEU A 217 -0.05 8.55 -23.59
CA LEU A 217 -0.85 8.88 -24.76
C LEU A 217 0.05 9.46 -25.87
N LYS A 218 1.02 10.32 -25.52
CA LYS A 218 2.03 10.82 -26.47
C LYS A 218 2.86 9.70 -27.07
N LYS A 219 3.30 8.71 -26.28
CA LYS A 219 4.01 7.52 -26.80
C LYS A 219 3.15 6.71 -27.77
N MET A 220 1.83 6.67 -27.55
CA MET A 220 0.87 6.03 -28.44
C MET A 220 0.45 6.89 -29.65
N GLY A 221 1.07 8.06 -29.84
CA GLY A 221 0.76 8.96 -30.95
C GLY A 221 -0.49 9.81 -30.72
N PHE A 222 -0.90 10.01 -29.47
CA PHE A 222 -2.05 10.85 -29.12
C PHE A 222 -1.66 12.05 -28.26
N GLU A 223 -2.35 13.17 -28.47
CA GLU A 223 -2.28 14.34 -27.60
C GLU A 223 -3.62 14.57 -26.93
N VAL A 224 -3.60 14.99 -25.66
CA VAL A 224 -4.81 15.36 -24.92
C VAL A 224 -4.86 16.87 -24.79
N GLU A 225 -5.99 17.44 -25.20
CA GLU A 225 -6.32 18.85 -24.97
C GLU A 225 -7.60 18.92 -24.13
N LYS A 226 -7.59 19.79 -23.11
CA LYS A 226 -8.79 20.11 -22.35
C LYS A 226 -9.49 21.31 -22.98
N ILE A 227 -10.71 21.12 -23.48
CA ILE A 227 -11.56 22.19 -24.01
C ILE A 227 -12.81 22.30 -23.14
N GLY A 228 -12.85 23.30 -22.26
CA GLY A 228 -13.89 23.43 -21.24
C GLY A 228 -13.84 22.25 -20.27
N GLU A 229 -14.96 21.53 -20.11
CA GLU A 229 -15.04 20.30 -19.31
C GLU A 229 -14.70 19.02 -20.11
N LYS A 230 -14.41 19.12 -21.41
CA LYS A 230 -14.17 17.96 -22.26
C LYS A 230 -12.68 17.71 -22.47
N LEU A 231 -12.28 16.45 -22.37
CA LEU A 231 -10.99 15.97 -22.82
C LEU A 231 -11.10 15.53 -24.28
N ILE A 232 -10.26 16.09 -25.14
CA ILE A 232 -10.18 15.75 -26.56
C ILE A 232 -8.85 15.04 -26.80
N LEU A 233 -8.95 13.81 -27.29
CA LEU A 233 -7.81 13.04 -27.78
C LEU A 233 -7.60 13.35 -29.28
N LYS A 234 -6.43 13.85 -29.65
CA LYS A 234 -6.02 14.09 -31.03
C LYS A 234 -4.96 13.09 -31.44
N SER A 235 -5.10 12.49 -32.62
CA SER A 235 -4.05 11.66 -33.22
C SER A 235 -2.96 12.56 -33.81
N ASN A 236 -1.70 12.33 -33.46
CA ASN A 236 -0.55 12.94 -34.12
C ASN A 236 -0.31 12.18 -35.43
N ASN A 237 -0.70 12.79 -36.56
CA ASN A 237 -0.49 12.23 -37.89
C ASN A 237 0.98 12.18 -38.33
N ASP A 238 1.90 12.70 -37.50
CA ASP A 238 3.34 12.79 -37.79
C ASP A 238 4.17 11.60 -37.25
N ILE A 239 3.56 10.64 -36.56
CA ILE A 239 4.22 9.41 -36.11
C ILE A 239 3.58 8.22 -36.87
N PRO A 240 4.30 7.56 -37.79
CA PRO A 240 3.78 6.38 -38.46
C PRO A 240 3.49 5.28 -37.43
N PRO A 241 2.45 4.45 -37.62
CA PRO A 241 2.23 3.31 -36.75
C PRO A 241 3.41 2.33 -36.82
N PRO A 242 3.73 1.63 -35.72
CA PRO A 242 4.76 0.59 -35.69
C PRO A 242 4.43 -0.59 -36.62
#